data_AF-A0A132BVL4-F1
#
_entry.id   AF-A0A132BVL4-F1
#
_cell.length_a   1.000
_cell.length_b   1.000
_cell.length_c   1.000
_cell.angle_alpha   90.00
_cell.angle_beta   90.00
_cell.angle_gamma   90.00
#
_symmetry.space_group_name_H-M   'P 1'
#
loop_
_entity.id
_entity.type
_entity.pdbx_description
1 polymer ?
#
loop_
_entity_poly.entity_id
_entity_poly.type
_entity_poly.pdbx_seq_one_letter_code
_entity_poly.pdbx_strand_id
1 'polypeptide(L)'
;MIRRLLHSPRRAAMALAAIVPIGAIGIWGLMDQQRSLPVSAPAPLAPPTAPMQVYHLGHSLVGAEVPHMLQQFAGAGHSYNMQRGSGTSLRAHWDETEEILDFEQVNAAPIWRAPRAAIASGDYDAVILTEMVELRDAIRYFDGAKFLHLWAELTRNSNAETRLYLYETWHRLDDPAGWLTRIDRDLDALWLGQLMAKDARAGADHPIYLIPGGQVLGAVVRAAEAGQLAGVTHREQLFARNEDGSLDQIHLSPLGAYVIAMAHYAVLYHRSPEGLPHQVTLSDGTPFAAFNSAEAAAETQALIWQVVTRIPHTGLSPAAPAGAQPTKVAS
;
A
#
# COMPACT_ATOMS: atom_id res chain seq x y z
N MET A 1 43.61 41.37 29.40
CA MET A 1 43.38 40.02 28.82
C MET A 1 41.97 39.59 29.14
N ILE A 2 41.12 39.56 28.12
CA ILE A 2 39.65 39.52 28.17
C ILE A 2 39.20 38.13 27.72
N ARG A 3 38.31 37.48 28.47
CA ARG A 3 37.02 36.93 27.96
C ARG A 3 36.20 36.30 29.09
N ARG A 4 35.12 37.01 29.45
CA ARG A 4 33.84 36.45 29.89
C ARG A 4 33.23 35.65 28.73
N LEU A 5 32.54 34.55 29.01
CA LEU A 5 31.53 34.00 28.09
C LEU A 5 30.19 33.91 28.83
N LEU A 6 29.22 34.59 28.23
CA LEU A 6 27.84 34.78 28.63
C LEU A 6 26.95 33.69 28.01
N HIS A 7 25.90 33.34 28.75
CA HIS A 7 24.52 33.08 28.34
C HIS A 7 24.18 32.97 26.82
N SER A 8 23.46 31.87 26.49
CA SER A 8 22.55 31.58 25.35
C SER A 8 21.64 32.75 24.88
N PRO A 9 20.82 32.69 23.79
CA PRO A 9 20.50 31.59 22.84
C PRO A 9 20.39 32.02 21.34
N ARG A 10 19.98 31.09 20.44
CA ARG A 10 19.08 31.24 19.25
C ARG A 10 19.61 30.75 17.88
N ARG A 11 18.79 29.86 17.30
CA ARG A 11 18.31 29.78 15.90
C ARG A 11 19.33 29.42 14.82
N ALA A 12 19.14 28.28 14.16
CA ALA A 12 18.35 28.18 12.92
C ALA A 12 18.39 26.74 12.40
N ALA A 13 17.21 26.18 12.15
CA ALA A 13 17.03 24.97 11.35
C ALA A 13 17.41 25.28 9.90
N MET A 14 18.12 24.35 9.24
CA MET A 14 18.21 24.32 7.78
C MET A 14 17.36 23.17 7.29
N ALA A 15 16.22 23.52 6.68
CA ALA A 15 15.47 22.65 5.80
C ALA A 15 16.29 22.49 4.51
N LEU A 16 16.70 21.25 4.19
CA LEU A 16 17.22 20.92 2.87
C LEU A 16 16.06 20.39 2.04
N ALA A 17 15.57 21.22 1.12
CA ALA A 17 14.70 20.79 0.04
C ALA A 17 15.53 19.92 -0.93
N ALA A 18 15.23 18.63 -1.01
CA ALA A 18 15.81 17.74 -2.00
C ALA A 18 15.15 18.01 -3.36
N ILE A 19 15.80 18.83 -4.19
CA ILE A 19 15.49 18.96 -5.62
C ILE A 19 16.20 17.77 -6.31
N VAL A 20 15.45 16.76 -6.71
CA VAL A 20 15.93 15.77 -7.69
C VAL A 20 15.59 16.29 -9.08
N PRO A 21 16.57 16.54 -9.97
CA PRO A 21 16.27 16.92 -11.34
C PRO A 21 15.92 15.67 -12.15
N ILE A 22 14.63 15.44 -12.42
CA ILE A 22 14.19 14.51 -13.46
C ILE A 22 13.62 15.33 -14.60
N GLY A 23 14.41 15.46 -15.66
CA GLY A 23 14.07 16.24 -16.83
C GLY A 23 14.93 15.85 -18.03
N ALA A 24 14.71 14.65 -18.56
CA ALA A 24 15.02 14.34 -19.95
C ALA A 24 13.80 13.65 -20.58
N ILE A 25 13.06 14.48 -21.30
CA ILE A 25 11.86 14.23 -22.07
C ILE A 25 12.15 13.31 -23.26
N GLY A 26 11.28 12.31 -23.46
CA GLY A 26 10.68 12.04 -24.77
C GLY A 26 11.54 11.36 -25.86
N ILE A 27 11.85 10.08 -25.68
CA ILE A 27 11.74 9.10 -26.79
C ILE A 27 10.87 7.95 -26.31
N TRP A 28 9.57 8.12 -26.53
CA TRP A 28 8.52 7.13 -26.32
C TRP A 28 8.56 6.05 -27.42
N GLY A 29 8.40 4.79 -27.02
CA GLY A 29 7.18 4.10 -27.47
C GLY A 29 7.27 2.92 -28.45
N LEU A 30 8.42 2.34 -28.79
CA LEU A 30 8.43 1.18 -29.72
C LEU A 30 9.19 -0.09 -29.30
N MET A 31 9.86 -0.13 -28.15
CA MET A 31 10.64 -1.31 -27.76
C MET A 31 10.54 -1.61 -26.27
N ASP A 32 9.32 -1.86 -25.78
CA ASP A 32 9.17 -2.79 -24.64
C ASP A 32 7.73 -3.32 -24.46
N GLN A 33 7.04 -3.63 -25.56
CA GLN A 33 5.92 -4.58 -25.48
C GLN A 33 6.47 -6.00 -25.55
N GLN A 34 7.33 -6.38 -24.60
CA GLN A 34 7.27 -7.77 -24.18
C GLN A 34 5.86 -7.95 -23.60
N ARG A 35 4.98 -8.60 -24.37
CA ARG A 35 3.71 -9.11 -23.85
C ARG A 35 4.08 -10.08 -22.74
N SER A 36 4.16 -9.58 -21.51
CA SER A 36 4.14 -10.40 -20.32
C SER A 36 2.87 -11.24 -20.43
N LEU A 37 3.03 -12.56 -20.34
CA LEU A 37 1.87 -13.42 -20.22
C LEU A 37 1.14 -13.02 -18.93
N PRO A 38 -0.20 -12.87 -18.95
CA PRO A 38 -0.94 -12.47 -17.77
C PRO A 38 -0.69 -13.48 -16.65
N VAL A 39 -0.28 -12.98 -15.48
CA VAL A 39 -0.18 -13.80 -14.26
C VAL A 39 -1.58 -14.27 -13.90
N SER A 40 -1.81 -15.58 -13.95
CA SER A 40 -3.10 -16.16 -13.60
C SER A 40 -3.44 -15.84 -12.15
N ALA A 41 -4.71 -15.55 -11.89
CA ALA A 41 -5.17 -15.31 -10.54
C ALA A 41 -5.00 -16.58 -9.68
N PRO A 42 -4.48 -16.45 -8.44
CA PRO A 42 -4.38 -17.57 -7.51
C PRO A 42 -5.76 -18.04 -7.05
N ALA A 43 -5.81 -19.24 -6.48
CA ALA A 43 -7.03 -19.73 -5.83
C ALA A 43 -7.41 -18.82 -4.65
N PRO A 44 -8.71 -18.64 -4.34
CA PRO A 44 -9.11 -17.88 -3.16
C PRO A 44 -8.59 -18.49 -1.85
N LEU A 45 -8.27 -17.64 -0.87
CA LEU A 45 -7.92 -18.06 0.48
C LEU A 45 -9.17 -18.16 1.37
N ALA A 46 -9.10 -19.04 2.36
CA ALA A 46 -10.07 -19.02 3.46
C ALA A 46 -9.89 -17.74 4.30
N PRO A 47 -10.98 -17.13 4.81
CA PRO A 47 -10.87 -16.01 5.75
C PRO A 47 -10.07 -16.39 7.00
N PRO A 48 -9.21 -15.50 7.53
CA PRO A 48 -8.52 -15.77 8.79
C PRO A 48 -9.52 -15.83 9.95
N THR A 49 -9.29 -16.73 10.91
CA THR A 49 -10.18 -16.92 12.08
C THR A 49 -9.68 -16.23 13.35
N ALA A 50 -8.51 -15.59 13.29
CA ALA A 50 -7.86 -14.93 14.41
C ALA A 50 -7.30 -13.56 13.98
N PRO A 51 -7.06 -12.63 14.92
CA PRO A 51 -6.31 -11.42 14.66
C PRO A 51 -4.92 -11.75 14.11
N MET A 52 -4.44 -10.95 13.16
CA MET A 52 -3.17 -11.19 12.46
C MET A 52 -2.03 -10.35 13.02
N GLN A 53 -0.83 -10.91 13.10
CA GLN A 53 0.43 -10.19 13.15
C GLN A 53 0.97 -10.00 11.74
N VAL A 54 1.20 -8.75 11.32
CA VAL A 54 1.61 -8.46 9.93
C VAL A 54 2.93 -7.70 9.85
N TYR A 55 3.66 -7.89 8.74
CA TYR A 55 4.86 -7.12 8.46
C TYR A 55 4.68 -6.31 7.17
N HIS A 56 4.86 -4.99 7.23
CA HIS A 56 4.87 -4.12 6.05
C HIS A 56 6.30 -3.76 5.64
N LEU A 57 6.69 -4.08 4.42
CA LEU A 57 7.99 -3.72 3.84
C LEU A 57 7.80 -2.85 2.59
N GLY A 58 8.42 -1.68 2.57
CA GLY A 58 8.36 -0.82 1.38
C GLY A 58 8.82 0.61 1.63
N HIS A 59 8.06 1.59 1.15
CA HIS A 59 8.51 2.98 1.13
C HIS A 59 7.49 3.94 1.73
N SER A 60 7.68 5.24 1.52
CA SER A 60 6.85 6.31 2.06
C SER A 60 5.34 6.16 1.81
N LEU A 61 4.90 5.46 0.75
CA LEU A 61 3.47 5.24 0.45
C LEU A 61 2.82 4.14 1.28
N VAL A 62 3.59 3.39 2.08
CA VAL A 62 3.03 2.62 3.19
C VAL A 62 2.50 3.59 4.26
N GLY A 63 3.15 4.74 4.47
CA GLY A 63 2.72 5.71 5.47
C GLY A 63 2.83 5.20 6.92
N ALA A 64 2.69 6.10 7.89
CA ALA A 64 2.48 5.69 9.29
C ALA A 64 1.00 5.36 9.54
N GLU A 65 0.12 6.07 8.82
CA GLU A 65 -1.32 6.06 9.05
C GLU A 65 -2.00 4.78 8.56
N VAL A 66 -1.54 4.17 7.46
CA VAL A 66 -2.21 2.96 6.93
C VAL A 66 -2.14 1.78 7.90
N PRO A 67 -0.95 1.35 8.40
CA PRO A 67 -0.90 0.25 9.37
C PRO A 67 -1.57 0.61 10.71
N HIS A 68 -1.47 1.87 11.14
CA HIS A 68 -2.08 2.34 12.38
C HIS A 68 -3.61 2.34 12.34
N MET A 69 -4.22 2.80 11.24
CA MET A 69 -5.67 2.73 11.03
C MET A 69 -6.13 1.28 10.82
N LEU A 70 -5.34 0.46 10.12
CA LEU A 70 -5.62 -0.98 9.99
C LEU A 70 -5.73 -1.65 11.36
N GLN A 71 -4.85 -1.34 12.31
CA GLN A 71 -4.92 -1.87 13.66
C GLN A 71 -6.22 -1.48 14.38
N GLN A 72 -6.68 -0.25 14.20
CA GLN A 72 -7.96 0.20 14.77
C GLN A 72 -9.16 -0.54 14.16
N PHE A 73 -9.13 -0.83 12.85
CA PHE A 73 -10.19 -1.57 12.16
C PHE A 73 -10.20 -3.06 12.51
N ALA A 74 -9.02 -3.67 12.60
CA ALA A 74 -8.85 -5.08 12.94
C ALA A 74 -9.22 -5.36 14.41
N GLY A 75 -8.94 -4.41 15.30
CA GLY A 75 -9.25 -4.50 16.72
C GLY A 75 -8.23 -5.31 17.52
N ALA A 76 -8.65 -5.79 18.69
CA ALA A 76 -7.77 -6.42 19.66
C ALA A 76 -7.06 -7.66 19.09
N GLY A 77 -5.75 -7.74 19.33
CA GLY A 77 -4.89 -8.83 18.89
C GLY A 77 -4.17 -8.60 17.56
N HIS A 78 -4.61 -7.63 16.75
CA HIS A 78 -3.84 -7.24 15.57
C HIS A 78 -2.59 -6.46 15.97
N SER A 79 -1.46 -6.84 15.41
CA SER A 79 -0.20 -6.12 15.56
C SER A 79 0.48 -6.00 14.21
N TYR A 80 1.36 -5.01 14.10
CA TYR A 80 2.18 -4.85 12.91
C TYR A 80 3.61 -4.45 13.27
N ASN A 81 4.52 -4.86 12.43
CA ASN A 81 5.84 -4.26 12.31
C ASN A 81 6.04 -3.73 10.91
N MET A 82 6.99 -2.81 10.75
CA MET A 82 7.32 -2.32 9.42
C MET A 82 8.77 -1.89 9.31
N GLN A 83 9.28 -1.91 8.08
CA GLN A 83 10.42 -1.10 7.68
C GLN A 83 10.09 -0.35 6.40
N ARG A 84 10.43 0.94 6.37
CA ARG A 84 10.25 1.77 5.20
C ARG A 84 11.30 2.86 5.05
N GLY A 85 11.35 3.52 3.90
CA GLY A 85 12.10 4.74 3.70
C GLY A 85 11.60 5.55 2.51
N SER A 86 12.19 6.71 2.27
CA SER A 86 11.80 7.58 1.17
C SER A 86 12.19 6.97 -0.18
N GLY A 87 11.19 6.58 -0.98
CA GLY A 87 11.39 5.96 -2.30
C GLY A 87 12.17 4.63 -2.29
N THR A 88 12.26 3.95 -1.15
CA THR A 88 13.11 2.76 -0.98
C THR A 88 12.61 1.57 -1.81
N SER A 89 13.52 0.92 -2.53
CA SER A 89 13.23 -0.27 -3.33
C SER A 89 13.29 -1.55 -2.49
N LEU A 90 12.65 -2.63 -2.97
CA LEU A 90 12.78 -3.95 -2.34
C LEU A 90 14.23 -4.45 -2.33
N ARG A 91 15.03 -4.02 -3.31
CA ARG A 91 16.47 -4.25 -3.37
C ARG A 91 17.20 -3.57 -2.21
N ALA A 92 16.97 -2.29 -1.96
CA ALA A 92 17.66 -1.55 -0.91
C ALA A 92 17.33 -2.11 0.50
N HIS A 93 16.13 -2.65 0.71
CA HIS A 93 15.85 -3.38 1.95
C HIS A 93 16.62 -4.69 2.09
N TRP A 94 16.97 -5.31 0.97
CA TRP A 94 17.75 -6.54 0.94
C TRP A 94 19.24 -6.21 1.08
N ASP A 95 19.80 -5.30 0.29
CA ASP A 95 21.23 -5.01 0.39
C ASP A 95 21.54 -4.15 1.63
N GLU A 96 22.14 -4.73 2.66
CA GLU A 96 22.53 -4.03 3.89
C GLU A 96 23.60 -2.95 3.66
N THR A 97 24.21 -2.93 2.47
CA THR A 97 25.15 -1.88 2.07
C THR A 97 24.48 -0.67 1.41
N GLU A 98 23.21 -0.79 1.03
CA GLU A 98 22.43 0.32 0.48
C GLU A 98 21.79 1.15 1.61
N GLU A 99 21.99 2.47 1.56
CA GLU A 99 21.40 3.39 2.53
C GLU A 99 19.90 3.56 2.27
N ILE A 100 19.10 3.48 3.34
CA ILE A 100 17.67 3.78 3.29
C ILE A 100 17.48 5.25 3.69
N LEU A 101 17.04 6.08 2.74
CA LEU A 101 16.76 7.49 2.99
C LEU A 101 15.66 7.65 4.05
N ASP A 102 15.88 8.58 4.98
CA ASP A 102 15.02 8.91 6.12
C ASP A 102 14.77 7.75 7.11
N PHE A 103 15.64 6.73 7.13
CA PHE A 103 15.47 5.54 7.96
C PHE A 103 15.16 5.86 9.43
N GLU A 104 16.00 6.65 10.10
CA GLU A 104 15.84 7.00 11.53
C GLU A 104 14.54 7.78 11.81
N GLN A 105 14.02 8.52 10.83
CA GLN A 105 12.79 9.29 10.99
C GLN A 105 11.55 8.40 11.01
N VAL A 106 11.54 7.31 10.23
CA VAL A 106 10.33 6.54 9.95
C VAL A 106 10.35 5.11 10.53
N ASN A 107 11.46 4.70 11.16
CA ASN A 107 11.67 3.34 11.68
C ASN A 107 12.01 3.32 13.18
N ALA A 108 11.15 3.93 14.01
CA ALA A 108 11.31 3.85 15.46
C ALA A 108 10.83 2.51 16.04
N ALA A 109 11.57 1.98 17.02
CA ALA A 109 11.10 0.88 17.86
C ALA A 109 9.90 1.31 18.73
N PRO A 110 8.94 0.42 19.07
CA PRO A 110 8.93 -1.03 18.80
C PRO A 110 8.32 -1.42 17.45
N ILE A 111 7.81 -0.45 16.68
CA ILE A 111 7.16 -0.70 15.39
C ILE A 111 8.17 -1.22 14.36
N TRP A 112 9.37 -0.64 14.35
CA TRP A 112 10.45 -1.14 13.50
C TRP A 112 11.04 -2.45 14.03
N ARG A 113 11.23 -3.39 13.10
CA ARG A 113 12.09 -4.56 13.24
C ARG A 113 12.85 -4.76 11.93
N ALA A 114 14.12 -5.15 11.98
CA ALA A 114 14.91 -5.44 10.78
C ALA A 114 14.24 -6.54 9.92
N PRO A 115 13.98 -6.32 8.62
CA PRO A 115 13.05 -7.12 7.82
C PRO A 115 13.50 -8.56 7.66
N ARG A 116 14.80 -8.80 7.42
CA ARG A 116 15.31 -10.17 7.31
C ARG A 116 15.07 -10.96 8.58
N ALA A 117 15.50 -10.45 9.73
CA ALA A 117 15.36 -11.14 11.00
C ALA A 117 13.89 -11.29 11.42
N ALA A 118 13.05 -10.29 11.12
CA ALA A 118 11.62 -10.32 11.41
C ALA A 118 10.90 -11.37 10.55
N ILE A 119 11.02 -11.29 9.22
CA ILE A 119 10.37 -12.25 8.32
C ILE A 119 10.93 -13.66 8.55
N ALA A 120 12.24 -13.78 8.78
CA ALA A 120 12.89 -15.06 8.98
C ALA A 120 12.40 -15.82 10.23
N SER A 121 11.82 -15.11 11.21
CA SER A 121 11.33 -15.75 12.45
C SER A 121 10.07 -16.58 12.22
N GLY A 122 9.30 -16.32 11.15
CA GLY A 122 8.05 -17.03 10.85
C GLY A 122 6.86 -16.61 11.74
N ASP A 123 6.99 -15.56 12.54
CA ASP A 123 5.99 -15.11 13.53
C ASP A 123 4.79 -14.37 12.92
N TYR A 124 4.85 -14.02 11.63
CA TYR A 124 3.85 -13.19 10.96
C TYR A 124 2.82 -14.04 10.22
N ASP A 125 1.55 -13.71 10.38
CA ASP A 125 0.44 -14.31 9.62
C ASP A 125 0.39 -13.78 8.19
N ALA A 126 0.90 -12.56 7.96
CA ALA A 126 1.07 -12.01 6.62
C ALA A 126 2.29 -11.09 6.48
N VAL A 127 2.89 -11.13 5.30
CA VAL A 127 3.94 -10.18 4.87
C VAL A 127 3.41 -9.39 3.66
N ILE A 128 3.39 -8.08 3.80
CA ILE A 128 2.94 -7.12 2.79
C ILE A 128 4.17 -6.40 2.22
N LEU A 129 4.38 -6.55 0.92
CA LEU A 129 5.51 -6.00 0.18
C LEU A 129 5.02 -4.93 -0.80
N THR A 130 5.72 -3.81 -0.94
CA THR A 130 5.54 -2.89 -2.07
C THR A 130 6.89 -2.48 -2.64
N GLU A 131 6.96 -2.36 -3.95
CA GLU A 131 8.13 -1.84 -4.67
C GLU A 131 8.08 -0.31 -4.74
N MET A 132 9.25 0.34 -4.88
CA MET A 132 9.38 1.78 -5.04
C MET A 132 8.49 2.35 -6.17
N VAL A 133 8.15 3.64 -6.01
CA VAL A 133 7.47 4.43 -7.05
C VAL A 133 8.33 4.51 -8.32
N GLU A 134 7.69 4.84 -9.45
CA GLU A 134 8.27 4.69 -10.80
C GLU A 134 8.63 3.24 -11.12
N LEU A 135 7.60 2.39 -11.11
CA LEU A 135 7.72 0.93 -11.23
C LEU A 135 8.46 0.45 -12.49
N ARG A 136 8.44 1.23 -13.58
CA ARG A 136 9.24 0.93 -14.79
C ARG A 136 10.75 0.96 -14.48
N ASP A 137 11.19 1.96 -13.74
CA ASP A 137 12.59 2.09 -13.33
C ASP A 137 12.93 1.05 -12.26
N ALA A 138 12.01 0.78 -11.33
CA ALA A 138 12.17 -0.28 -10.34
C ALA A 138 12.42 -1.65 -10.99
N ILE A 139 11.61 -2.01 -12.00
CA ILE A 139 11.76 -3.26 -12.75
C ILE A 139 13.07 -3.25 -13.56
N ARG A 140 13.40 -2.14 -14.22
CA ARG A 140 14.52 -2.07 -15.17
C ARG A 140 15.90 -1.94 -14.52
N TYR A 141 16.01 -1.17 -13.44
CA TYR A 141 17.29 -0.76 -12.86
C TYR A 141 17.52 -1.26 -11.44
N PHE A 142 16.45 -1.60 -10.71
CA PHE A 142 16.52 -2.05 -9.32
C PHE A 142 16.21 -3.54 -9.14
N ASP A 143 16.07 -4.28 -10.25
CA ASP A 143 15.73 -5.70 -10.25
C ASP A 143 14.47 -6.02 -9.44
N GLY A 144 13.44 -5.16 -9.45
CA GLY A 144 12.30 -5.29 -8.53
C GLY A 144 11.64 -6.67 -8.53
N ALA A 145 11.45 -7.28 -9.71
CA ALA A 145 10.89 -8.63 -9.83
C ALA A 145 11.76 -9.72 -9.16
N LYS A 146 13.09 -9.55 -9.16
CA LYS A 146 14.03 -10.45 -8.48
C LYS A 146 13.90 -10.30 -6.97
N PHE A 147 13.90 -9.08 -6.45
CA PHE A 147 13.87 -8.86 -5.01
C PHE A 147 12.50 -9.15 -4.40
N LEU A 148 11.39 -8.89 -5.11
CA LEU A 148 10.08 -9.40 -4.72
C LEU A 148 10.10 -10.92 -4.54
N HIS A 149 10.64 -11.65 -5.51
CA HIS A 149 10.76 -13.11 -5.41
C HIS A 149 11.65 -13.56 -4.23
N LEU A 150 12.79 -12.91 -3.98
CA LEU A 150 13.66 -13.26 -2.85
C LEU A 150 13.00 -13.04 -1.49
N TRP A 151 12.23 -11.95 -1.33
CA TRP A 151 11.45 -11.71 -0.11
C TRP A 151 10.30 -12.72 0.06
N ALA A 152 9.64 -13.08 -1.05
CA ALA A 152 8.62 -14.13 -1.05
C ALA A 152 9.20 -15.50 -0.68
N GLU A 153 10.35 -15.88 -1.24
CA GLU A 153 11.05 -17.12 -0.89
C GLU A 153 11.48 -17.13 0.58
N LEU A 154 12.04 -16.04 1.10
CA LEU A 154 12.38 -15.94 2.53
C LEU A 154 11.16 -16.22 3.39
N THR A 155 10.02 -15.59 3.06
CA THR A 155 8.76 -15.77 3.81
C THR A 155 8.31 -17.23 3.78
N ARG A 156 8.23 -17.85 2.58
CA ARG A 156 7.81 -19.24 2.40
C ARG A 156 8.72 -20.23 3.15
N ASN A 157 10.03 -19.98 3.13
CA ASN A 157 11.02 -20.84 3.78
C ASN A 157 10.97 -20.74 5.32
N SER A 158 10.49 -19.60 5.84
CA SER A 158 10.35 -19.39 7.28
C SER A 158 9.04 -19.94 7.83
N ASN A 159 7.94 -19.76 7.13
CA ASN A 159 6.64 -20.33 7.48
C ASN A 159 5.75 -20.45 6.23
N ALA A 160 5.41 -21.68 5.85
CA ALA A 160 4.61 -21.95 4.66
C ALA A 160 3.13 -21.50 4.78
N GLU A 161 2.66 -21.17 5.99
CA GLU A 161 1.31 -20.67 6.25
C GLU A 161 1.22 -19.13 6.18
N THR A 162 2.36 -18.41 6.21
CA THR A 162 2.38 -16.95 6.15
C THR A 162 1.89 -16.45 4.80
N ARG A 163 0.80 -15.68 4.81
CA ARG A 163 0.21 -15.12 3.59
C ARG A 163 1.10 -14.03 2.99
N LEU A 164 1.33 -14.10 1.68
CA LEU A 164 2.11 -13.10 0.95
C LEU A 164 1.20 -12.14 0.19
N TYR A 165 1.43 -10.83 0.36
CA TYR A 165 0.72 -9.79 -0.38
C TYR A 165 1.67 -8.80 -1.05
N LEU A 166 1.40 -8.48 -2.31
CA LEU A 166 1.92 -7.31 -2.99
C LEU A 166 0.91 -6.17 -2.83
N TYR A 167 1.35 -5.06 -2.26
CA TYR A 167 0.56 -3.84 -2.13
C TYR A 167 0.81 -2.94 -3.34
N GLU A 168 -0.20 -2.85 -4.21
CA GLU A 168 -0.21 -1.95 -5.36
C GLU A 168 -0.37 -0.50 -4.89
N THR A 169 0.66 0.31 -5.12
CA THR A 169 0.64 1.76 -4.87
C THR A 169 0.27 2.54 -6.15
N TRP A 170 0.25 3.87 -6.06
CA TRP A 170 -0.22 4.77 -7.13
C TRP A 170 0.90 5.66 -7.68
N HIS A 171 0.54 6.51 -8.63
CA HIS A 171 1.43 7.44 -9.31
C HIS A 171 1.24 8.87 -8.84
N ARG A 172 2.11 9.77 -9.27
CA ARG A 172 1.93 11.20 -9.00
C ARG A 172 0.69 11.74 -9.72
N LEU A 173 -0.06 12.62 -9.07
CA LEU A 173 -1.25 13.26 -9.63
C LEU A 173 -0.94 14.06 -10.91
N ASP A 174 0.25 14.64 -10.99
CA ASP A 174 0.76 15.43 -12.12
C ASP A 174 1.46 14.60 -13.21
N ASP A 175 1.30 13.27 -13.20
CA ASP A 175 1.87 12.40 -14.23
C ASP A 175 1.37 12.80 -15.64
N PRO A 176 2.28 13.03 -16.61
CA PRO A 176 1.91 13.51 -17.94
C PRO A 176 1.08 12.51 -18.76
N ALA A 177 1.13 11.21 -18.44
CA ALA A 177 0.26 10.20 -19.06
C ALA A 177 -1.15 10.17 -18.44
N GLY A 178 -1.36 10.91 -17.34
CA GLY A 178 -2.61 11.01 -16.60
C GLY A 178 -2.71 9.95 -15.50
N TRP A 179 -3.00 10.41 -14.28
CA TRP A 179 -3.05 9.55 -13.09
C TRP A 179 -4.00 8.35 -13.22
N LEU A 180 -5.27 8.57 -13.58
CA LEU A 180 -6.24 7.48 -13.77
C LEU A 180 -5.83 6.52 -14.90
N THR A 181 -5.26 7.05 -15.99
CA THR A 181 -4.74 6.24 -17.10
C THR A 181 -3.63 5.31 -16.64
N ARG A 182 -2.72 5.80 -15.78
CA ARG A 182 -1.64 4.98 -15.22
C ARG A 182 -2.20 3.91 -14.29
N ILE A 183 -3.13 4.26 -13.40
CA ILE A 183 -3.84 3.29 -12.53
C ILE A 183 -4.47 2.15 -13.36
N ASP A 184 -5.19 2.48 -14.43
CA ASP A 184 -5.88 1.47 -15.24
C ASP A 184 -4.93 0.54 -16.02
N ARG A 185 -3.80 1.08 -16.48
CA ARG A 185 -2.90 0.35 -17.39
C ARG A 185 -1.80 -0.41 -16.68
N ASP A 186 -1.27 0.15 -15.60
CA ASP A 186 -0.04 -0.35 -15.00
C ASP A 186 -0.28 -1.55 -14.07
N LEU A 187 -1.52 -1.81 -13.61
CA LEU A 187 -1.85 -3.01 -12.84
C LEU A 187 -1.46 -4.28 -13.62
N ASP A 188 -2.06 -4.49 -14.78
CA ASP A 188 -1.77 -5.69 -15.59
C ASP A 188 -0.37 -5.65 -16.20
N ALA A 189 0.04 -4.48 -16.71
CA ALA A 189 1.27 -4.38 -17.48
C ALA A 189 2.53 -4.43 -16.62
N LEU A 190 2.52 -3.82 -15.44
CA LEU A 190 3.69 -3.66 -14.59
C LEU A 190 3.57 -4.48 -13.30
N TRP A 191 2.56 -4.24 -12.48
CA TRP A 191 2.42 -4.89 -11.17
C TRP A 191 2.28 -6.41 -11.30
N LEU A 192 1.29 -6.88 -12.06
CA LEU A 192 1.05 -8.30 -12.28
C LEU A 192 2.01 -8.86 -13.34
N GLY A 193 2.10 -8.20 -14.50
CA GLY A 193 2.79 -8.75 -15.66
C GLY A 193 4.31 -8.72 -15.62
N GLN A 194 4.93 -7.81 -14.86
CA GLN A 194 6.40 -7.70 -14.85
C GLN A 194 6.98 -7.90 -13.46
N LEU A 195 6.47 -7.19 -12.46
CA LEU A 195 6.97 -7.27 -11.09
C LEU A 195 6.69 -8.66 -10.48
N MET A 196 5.43 -9.14 -10.52
CA MET A 196 5.07 -10.48 -9.99
C MET A 196 5.49 -11.64 -10.89
N ALA A 197 5.72 -11.41 -12.19
CA ALA A 197 5.85 -12.50 -13.16
C ALA A 197 7.02 -13.45 -12.89
N LYS A 198 8.09 -12.99 -12.23
CA LYS A 198 9.18 -13.89 -11.84
C LYS A 198 8.71 -14.91 -10.80
N ASP A 199 8.11 -14.44 -9.71
CA ASP A 199 7.64 -15.31 -8.63
C ASP A 199 6.50 -16.23 -9.10
N ALA A 200 5.56 -15.71 -9.88
CA ALA A 200 4.46 -16.50 -10.44
C ALA A 200 4.96 -17.65 -11.34
N ARG A 201 6.03 -17.44 -12.14
CA ARG A 201 6.63 -18.48 -12.99
C ARG A 201 7.43 -19.51 -12.21
N ALA A 202 7.91 -19.18 -11.01
CA ALA A 202 8.57 -20.14 -10.14
C ALA A 202 7.61 -21.22 -9.61
N GLY A 203 6.29 -21.07 -9.84
CA GLY A 203 5.31 -22.13 -9.65
C GLY A 203 5.09 -22.49 -8.18
N ALA A 204 5.15 -21.51 -7.29
CA ALA A 204 4.96 -21.77 -5.87
C ALA A 204 3.49 -22.01 -5.53
N ASP A 205 3.22 -23.10 -4.82
CA ASP A 205 1.88 -23.47 -4.31
C ASP A 205 1.32 -22.43 -3.33
N HIS A 206 2.16 -21.53 -2.82
CA HIS A 206 1.80 -20.40 -1.97
C HIS A 206 2.01 -19.07 -2.72
N PRO A 207 1.06 -18.63 -3.57
CA PRO A 207 1.21 -17.47 -4.43
C PRO A 207 1.21 -16.15 -3.64
N ILE A 208 1.68 -15.09 -4.29
CA ILE A 208 1.53 -13.71 -3.80
C ILE A 208 0.15 -13.18 -4.23
N TYR A 209 -0.62 -12.66 -3.27
CA TYR A 209 -1.91 -12.01 -3.48
C TYR A 209 -1.75 -10.50 -3.61
N LEU A 210 -2.79 -9.78 -4.00
CA LEU A 210 -2.76 -8.34 -4.25
C LEU A 210 -3.58 -7.56 -3.22
N ILE A 211 -3.02 -6.49 -2.67
CA ILE A 211 -3.78 -5.41 -2.04
C ILE A 211 -3.86 -4.25 -3.06
N PRO A 212 -5.02 -4.03 -3.71
CA PRO A 212 -5.11 -3.18 -4.91
C PRO A 212 -5.33 -1.70 -4.53
N GLY A 213 -4.35 -1.09 -3.87
CA GLY A 213 -4.46 0.28 -3.35
C GLY A 213 -4.68 1.32 -4.45
N GLY A 214 -3.93 1.20 -5.55
CA GLY A 214 -4.09 2.04 -6.73
C GLY A 214 -5.51 1.97 -7.32
N GLN A 215 -6.04 0.75 -7.51
CA GLN A 215 -7.40 0.58 -8.03
C GLN A 215 -8.47 1.14 -7.10
N VAL A 216 -8.31 0.94 -5.79
CA VAL A 216 -9.23 1.46 -4.78
C VAL A 216 -9.26 2.99 -4.81
N LEU A 217 -8.11 3.66 -4.80
CA LEU A 217 -8.07 5.12 -4.93
C LEU A 217 -8.67 5.58 -6.25
N GLY A 218 -8.36 4.90 -7.36
CA GLY A 218 -8.93 5.21 -8.67
C GLY A 218 -10.46 5.15 -8.68
N ALA A 219 -11.05 4.15 -8.01
CA ALA A 219 -12.50 4.03 -7.87
C ALA A 219 -13.10 5.15 -7.01
N VAL A 220 -12.50 5.45 -5.85
CA VAL A 220 -12.96 6.55 -4.98
C VAL A 220 -12.88 7.89 -5.71
N VAL A 221 -11.79 8.16 -6.43
CA VAL A 221 -11.62 9.38 -7.24
C VAL A 221 -12.71 9.52 -8.29
N ARG A 222 -12.97 8.45 -9.06
CA ARG A 222 -14.04 8.47 -10.08
C ARG A 222 -15.41 8.75 -9.48
N ALA A 223 -15.73 8.11 -8.36
CA ALA A 223 -17.01 8.30 -7.69
C ALA A 223 -17.14 9.72 -7.11
N ALA A 224 -16.07 10.23 -6.47
CA ALA A 224 -16.02 11.59 -5.95
C ALA A 224 -16.24 12.64 -7.04
N GLU A 225 -15.51 12.53 -8.15
CA GLU A 225 -15.59 13.48 -9.27
C GLU A 225 -16.91 13.37 -10.06
N ALA A 226 -17.60 12.23 -9.97
CA ALA A 226 -18.95 12.04 -10.47
C ALA A 226 -20.04 12.53 -9.49
N GLY A 227 -19.67 13.05 -8.31
CA GLY A 227 -20.61 13.51 -7.28
C GLY A 227 -21.36 12.40 -6.56
N GLN A 228 -20.80 11.19 -6.53
CA GLN A 228 -21.43 9.98 -5.99
C GLN A 228 -21.04 9.68 -4.53
N LEU A 229 -20.11 10.43 -3.94
CA LEU A 229 -19.66 10.24 -2.57
C LEU A 229 -19.94 11.50 -1.74
N ALA A 230 -20.66 11.33 -0.62
CA ALA A 230 -20.75 12.38 0.38
C ALA A 230 -19.39 12.61 1.06
N GLY A 231 -18.94 13.87 1.12
CA GLY A 231 -17.71 14.26 1.82
C GLY A 231 -16.42 14.20 0.99
N VAL A 232 -16.39 13.45 -0.11
CA VAL A 232 -15.27 13.43 -1.07
C VAL A 232 -15.77 13.85 -2.45
N THR A 233 -15.24 14.95 -2.95
CA THR A 233 -15.72 15.62 -4.18
C THR A 233 -14.66 15.75 -5.26
N HIS A 234 -13.38 15.68 -4.88
CA HIS A 234 -12.25 15.77 -5.82
C HIS A 234 -11.03 15.05 -5.24
N ARG A 235 -10.15 14.56 -6.11
CA ARG A 235 -9.05 13.67 -5.74
C ARG A 235 -8.06 14.29 -4.76
N GLU A 236 -7.86 15.60 -4.82
CA GLU A 236 -6.87 16.32 -4.01
C GLU A 236 -7.18 16.22 -2.51
N GLN A 237 -8.42 15.91 -2.11
CA GLN A 237 -8.77 15.66 -0.71
C GLN A 237 -8.11 14.38 -0.16
N LEU A 238 -7.76 13.43 -1.04
CA LEU A 238 -7.08 12.18 -0.68
C LEU A 238 -5.56 12.35 -0.54
N PHE A 239 -5.00 13.51 -0.90
CA PHE A 239 -3.57 13.77 -0.93
C PHE A 239 -3.18 14.86 0.06
N ALA A 240 -1.97 14.75 0.60
CA ALA A 240 -1.45 15.66 1.62
C ALA A 240 -1.20 17.06 1.04
N ARG A 241 -0.99 18.01 1.94
CA ARG A 241 -0.46 19.34 1.60
C ARG A 241 0.90 19.50 2.24
N ASN A 242 1.81 20.11 1.50
CA ASN A 242 3.11 20.54 2.01
C ASN A 242 2.94 21.68 3.02
N GLU A 243 4.00 22.00 3.76
CA GLU A 243 4.00 23.08 4.76
C GLU A 243 3.63 24.45 4.16
N ASP A 244 3.94 24.68 2.89
CA ASP A 244 3.59 25.90 2.15
C ASP A 244 2.15 25.91 1.60
N GLY A 245 1.37 24.86 1.88
CA GLY A 245 -0.01 24.68 1.46
C GLY A 245 -0.18 24.11 0.04
N SER A 246 0.91 23.95 -0.71
CA SER A 246 0.87 23.30 -2.02
C SER A 246 0.45 21.83 -1.88
N LEU A 247 -0.20 21.30 -2.92
CA LEU A 247 -0.63 19.91 -2.94
C LEU A 247 0.58 18.99 -3.09
N ASP A 248 0.72 18.04 -2.17
CA ASP A 248 1.62 16.90 -2.37
C ASP A 248 1.03 16.01 -3.47
N GLN A 249 1.79 15.82 -4.55
CA GLN A 249 1.31 15.10 -5.72
C GLN A 249 1.34 13.58 -5.53
N ILE A 250 1.91 13.04 -4.44
CA ILE A 250 2.10 11.60 -4.26
C ILE A 250 1.69 11.07 -2.88
N HIS A 251 1.94 11.80 -1.79
CA HIS A 251 1.64 11.31 -0.45
C HIS A 251 0.18 11.57 -0.07
N LEU A 252 -0.42 10.60 0.63
CA LEU A 252 -1.83 10.67 1.02
C LEU A 252 -2.06 11.63 2.18
N SER A 253 -3.23 12.25 2.18
CA SER A 253 -3.80 12.84 3.39
C SER A 253 -4.22 11.74 4.36
N PRO A 254 -4.55 12.07 5.63
CA PRO A 254 -5.19 11.12 6.53
C PRO A 254 -6.46 10.46 5.94
N LEU A 255 -7.24 11.19 5.13
CA LEU A 255 -8.40 10.64 4.44
C LEU A 255 -7.99 9.60 3.38
N GLY A 256 -6.95 9.88 2.58
CA GLY A 256 -6.42 8.90 1.63
C GLY A 256 -5.89 7.65 2.35
N ALA A 257 -5.16 7.82 3.45
CA ALA A 257 -4.66 6.71 4.25
C ALA A 257 -5.80 5.86 4.83
N TYR A 258 -6.89 6.49 5.28
CA TYR A 258 -8.10 5.81 5.74
C TYR A 258 -8.71 4.92 4.65
N VAL A 259 -8.79 5.40 3.40
CA VAL A 259 -9.24 4.62 2.24
C VAL A 259 -8.35 3.39 2.00
N ILE A 260 -7.03 3.56 2.01
CA ILE A 260 -6.08 2.46 1.82
C ILE A 260 -6.10 1.46 2.98
N ALA A 261 -6.26 1.92 4.22
CA ALA A 261 -6.34 1.05 5.39
C ALA A 261 -7.59 0.16 5.35
N MET A 262 -8.72 0.67 4.84
CA MET A 262 -9.91 -0.16 4.61
C MET A 262 -9.70 -1.19 3.51
N ALA A 263 -8.94 -0.87 2.45
CA ALA A 263 -8.55 -1.85 1.43
C ALA A 263 -7.68 -2.97 2.03
N HIS A 264 -6.70 -2.61 2.87
CA HIS A 264 -5.90 -3.58 3.62
C HIS A 264 -6.76 -4.45 4.52
N TYR A 265 -7.67 -3.84 5.30
CA TYR A 265 -8.57 -4.57 6.17
C TYR A 265 -9.41 -5.59 5.39
N ALA A 266 -10.02 -5.14 4.28
CA ALA A 266 -10.90 -5.97 3.49
C ALA A 266 -10.19 -7.16 2.87
N VAL A 267 -8.96 -6.95 2.37
CA VAL A 267 -8.14 -8.01 1.77
C VAL A 267 -7.54 -8.93 2.82
N LEU A 268 -6.93 -8.41 3.89
CA LEU A 268 -6.26 -9.24 4.90
C LEU A 268 -7.26 -10.08 5.69
N TYR A 269 -8.38 -9.48 6.10
CA TYR A 269 -9.39 -10.14 6.93
C TYR A 269 -10.54 -10.77 6.14
N HIS A 270 -10.61 -10.57 4.82
CA HIS A 270 -11.70 -11.06 3.97
C HIS A 270 -13.08 -10.61 4.49
N ARG A 271 -13.17 -9.37 4.99
CA ARG A 271 -14.37 -8.79 5.61
C ARG A 271 -14.77 -7.49 4.94
N SER A 272 -16.06 -7.25 4.78
CA SER A 272 -16.53 -5.94 4.32
C SER A 272 -16.09 -4.86 5.31
N PRO A 273 -15.52 -3.73 4.84
CA PRO A 273 -15.21 -2.58 5.68
C PRO A 273 -16.47 -1.76 6.03
N GLU A 274 -17.65 -2.13 5.53
CA GLU A 274 -18.91 -1.46 5.89
C GLU A 274 -19.18 -1.55 7.40
N GLY A 275 -19.45 -0.39 8.02
CA GLY A 275 -19.67 -0.27 9.46
C GLY A 275 -18.40 -0.11 10.28
N LEU A 276 -17.21 -0.09 9.66
CA LEU A 276 -15.98 0.32 10.34
C LEU A 276 -16.08 1.77 10.87
N PRO A 277 -15.36 2.10 11.96
CA PRO A 277 -15.38 3.44 12.52
C PRO A 277 -14.83 4.45 11.52
N HIS A 278 -15.55 5.57 11.35
CA HIS A 278 -15.15 6.72 10.53
C HIS A 278 -14.49 7.84 11.34
N GLN A 279 -14.34 7.62 12.65
CA GLN A 279 -13.52 8.42 13.56
C GLN A 279 -12.40 7.51 14.06
N VAL A 280 -11.17 7.91 13.79
CA VAL A 280 -9.95 7.17 14.10
C VAL A 280 -8.96 8.09 14.81
N THR A 281 -7.86 7.54 15.30
CA THR A 281 -6.69 8.32 15.71
C THR A 281 -5.59 8.19 14.67
N LEU A 282 -4.84 9.27 14.46
CA LEU A 282 -3.61 9.23 13.68
C LEU A 282 -2.48 8.60 14.48
N SER A 283 -1.38 8.27 13.81
CA SER A 283 -0.22 7.63 14.43
C SER A 283 0.45 8.48 15.52
N ASP A 284 0.25 9.80 15.50
CA ASP A 284 0.70 10.73 16.55
C ASP A 284 -0.30 10.90 17.71
N GLY A 285 -1.44 10.19 17.66
CA GLY A 285 -2.51 10.25 18.66
C GLY A 285 -3.59 11.29 18.38
N THR A 286 -3.45 12.11 17.33
CA THR A 286 -4.44 13.12 16.97
C THR A 286 -5.77 12.46 16.55
N PRO A 287 -6.92 12.85 17.13
CA PRO A 287 -8.22 12.41 16.65
C PRO A 287 -8.49 12.89 15.22
N PHE A 288 -9.01 12.02 14.36
CA PHE A 288 -9.33 12.32 12.97
C PHE A 288 -10.70 11.76 12.59
N ALA A 289 -11.59 12.63 12.13
CA ALA A 289 -12.87 12.24 11.55
C ALA A 289 -12.71 12.16 10.02
N ALA A 290 -12.66 10.95 9.47
CA ALA A 290 -12.56 10.73 8.03
C ALA A 290 -13.83 11.19 7.30
N PHE A 291 -14.99 11.01 7.94
CA PHE A 291 -16.29 11.46 7.44
C PHE A 291 -17.09 12.12 8.56
N ASN A 292 -17.97 13.05 8.19
CA ASN A 292 -18.84 13.76 9.14
C ASN A 292 -20.10 12.97 9.51
N SER A 293 -20.40 11.88 8.81
CA SER A 293 -21.53 10.99 9.12
C SER A 293 -21.20 9.54 8.78
N ALA A 294 -21.94 8.62 9.42
CA ALA A 294 -21.80 7.18 9.17
C ALA A 294 -22.27 6.80 7.76
N GLU A 295 -23.28 7.48 7.23
CA GLU A 295 -23.82 7.26 5.89
C GLU A 295 -22.77 7.60 4.82
N ALA A 296 -22.09 8.75 4.95
CA ALA A 296 -21.02 9.15 4.04
C ALA A 296 -19.84 8.17 4.05
N ALA A 297 -19.50 7.64 5.23
CA ALA A 297 -18.47 6.62 5.36
C ALA A 297 -18.89 5.30 4.71
N ALA A 298 -20.14 4.89 4.89
CA ALA A 298 -20.68 3.63 4.37
C ALA A 298 -20.65 3.59 2.84
N GLU A 299 -20.93 4.70 2.14
CA GLU A 299 -20.81 4.78 0.68
C GLU A 299 -19.39 4.46 0.20
N THR A 300 -18.38 5.07 0.83
CA THR A 300 -16.97 4.81 0.50
C THR A 300 -16.55 3.40 0.88
N GLN A 301 -16.98 2.89 2.04
CA GLN A 301 -16.70 1.52 2.50
C GLN A 301 -17.28 0.48 1.54
N ALA A 302 -18.54 0.63 1.12
CA ALA A 302 -19.19 -0.25 0.17
C ALA A 302 -18.49 -0.24 -1.19
N LEU A 303 -18.06 0.93 -1.67
CA LEU A 303 -17.29 1.05 -2.90
C LEU A 303 -15.96 0.27 -2.82
N ILE A 304 -15.24 0.39 -1.71
CA ILE A 304 -13.98 -0.34 -1.50
C ILE A 304 -14.22 -1.86 -1.52
N TRP A 305 -15.28 -2.33 -0.85
CA TRP A 305 -15.66 -3.74 -0.89
C TRP A 305 -15.93 -4.23 -2.31
N GLN A 306 -16.66 -3.44 -3.11
CA GLN A 306 -16.95 -3.76 -4.51
C GLN A 306 -15.69 -3.86 -5.37
N VAL A 307 -14.69 -3.01 -5.12
CA VAL A 307 -13.41 -3.05 -5.87
C VAL A 307 -12.63 -4.31 -5.51
N VAL A 308 -12.37 -4.55 -4.22
CA VAL A 308 -11.49 -5.65 -3.80
C VAL A 308 -12.08 -7.03 -4.11
N THR A 309 -13.40 -7.17 -4.11
CA THR A 309 -14.08 -8.44 -4.46
C THR A 309 -14.14 -8.72 -5.96
N ARG A 310 -13.88 -7.72 -6.81
CA ARG A 310 -13.87 -7.86 -8.28
C ARG A 310 -12.49 -8.15 -8.86
N ILE A 311 -11.43 -7.94 -8.08
CA ILE A 311 -10.05 -8.18 -8.51
C ILE A 311 -9.66 -9.60 -8.07
N PRO A 312 -9.51 -10.57 -8.99
CA PRO A 312 -9.29 -11.97 -8.61
C PRO A 312 -8.01 -12.21 -7.80
N HIS A 313 -6.98 -11.38 -8.00
CA HIS A 313 -5.69 -11.50 -7.31
C HIS A 313 -5.74 -11.15 -5.83
N THR A 314 -6.85 -10.62 -5.30
CA THR A 314 -6.98 -10.30 -3.87
C THR A 314 -7.11 -11.54 -2.99
N GLY A 315 -7.42 -12.70 -3.58
CA GLY A 315 -7.63 -13.95 -2.83
C GLY A 315 -8.99 -14.03 -2.15
N LEU A 316 -9.86 -13.02 -2.29
CA LEU A 316 -11.24 -13.12 -1.83
C LEU A 316 -12.02 -14.11 -2.70
N SER A 317 -12.91 -14.87 -2.08
CA SER A 317 -13.87 -15.67 -2.84
C SER A 317 -14.79 -14.73 -3.63
N PRO A 318 -15.09 -15.02 -4.91
CA PRO A 318 -16.07 -14.25 -5.67
C PRO A 318 -17.38 -14.20 -4.88
N ALA A 319 -17.98 -13.01 -4.77
CA ALA A 319 -19.32 -12.92 -4.20
C ALA A 319 -20.24 -13.87 -4.98
N ALA A 320 -20.98 -14.73 -4.26
CA ALA A 320 -21.99 -15.57 -4.90
C ALA A 320 -22.92 -14.64 -5.70
N PRO A 321 -23.25 -14.95 -6.97
CA PRO A 321 -24.12 -14.09 -7.75
C PRO A 321 -25.44 -13.88 -6.99
N ALA A 322 -25.83 -12.62 -6.84
CA ALA A 322 -27.10 -12.26 -6.23
C ALA A 322 -28.24 -12.88 -7.06
N GLY A 323 -28.78 -14.02 -6.61
CA GLY A 323 -29.86 -14.71 -7.32
C GLY A 323 -29.97 -16.22 -7.12
N ALA A 324 -28.98 -16.90 -6.52
CA ALA A 324 -29.14 -18.32 -6.21
C ALA A 324 -29.95 -18.50 -4.91
N GLN A 325 -31.29 -18.50 -5.01
CA GLN A 325 -32.12 -19.06 -3.95
C GLN A 325 -31.73 -20.53 -3.73
N PRO A 326 -31.67 -21.02 -2.48
CA PRO A 326 -31.46 -22.43 -2.22
C PRO A 326 -32.61 -23.21 -2.87
N THR A 327 -32.28 -24.09 -3.80
CA THR A 327 -33.21 -25.08 -4.32
C THR A 327 -33.74 -25.88 -3.14
N LYS A 328 -35.02 -25.66 -2.84
CA LYS A 328 -35.77 -26.45 -1.87
C LYS A 328 -35.74 -27.89 -2.35
N VAL A 329 -34.93 -28.72 -1.73
CA VAL A 329 -34.96 -30.16 -1.95
C VAL A 329 -36.30 -30.65 -1.42
N ALA A 330 -37.18 -31.04 -2.33
CA ALA A 330 -38.40 -31.74 -1.98
C ALA A 330 -38.02 -33.15 -1.51
N SER A 331 -38.44 -33.49 -0.30
CA SER A 331 -38.61 -34.87 0.18
C SER A 331 -39.90 -34.89 0.99
#